data_AF-A0A6J8EBF4-F1
#
_entry.id   AF-A0A6J8EBF4-F1
#
_cell.length_a   1.000
_cell.length_b   1.000
_cell.length_c   1.000
_cell.angle_alpha   90.00
_cell.angle_beta   90.00
_cell.angle_gamma   90.00
#
_symmetry.space_group_name_H-M   'P 1'
#
loop_
_entity.id
_entity.type
_entity.pdbx_description
1 polymer ?
#
loop_
_entity_poly.entity_id
_entity_poly.type
_entity_poly.pdbx_seq_one_letter_code
_entity_poly.pdbx_strand_id
1 'polypeptide(L)' 'MGKEKAGFLSPKAIANRIKSKGLQKLRWYCQMCQKQCRDENGFKCHTMSESHQRQLLLFAESPDKYIDSFSE' A
#
# COMPACT_ATOMS: atom_id res chain seq x y z
N MET A 1 13.66 -15.32 -20.24
CA MET A 1 13.49 -14.03 -20.96
C MET A 1 13.46 -12.89 -19.94
N GLY A 2 14.64 -12.32 -19.63
CA GLY A 2 14.73 -11.19 -18.70
C GLY A 2 14.21 -9.93 -19.40
N LYS A 3 13.12 -9.34 -18.90
CA LYS A 3 12.68 -8.02 -19.37
C LYS A 3 13.72 -7.00 -18.90
N GLU A 4 14.53 -6.48 -19.82
CA GLU A 4 15.41 -5.35 -19.56
C GLU A 4 14.62 -4.25 -18.86
N LYS A 5 15.14 -3.80 -17.70
CA LYS A 5 14.49 -2.74 -16.93
C LYS A 5 14.49 -1.49 -17.81
N ALA A 6 13.30 -0.96 -18.10
CA ALA A 6 13.16 0.22 -18.93
C ALA A 6 14.02 1.35 -18.35
N GLY A 7 14.89 1.94 -19.19
CA GLY A 7 15.84 2.96 -18.77
C GLY A 7 15.17 4.11 -18.00
N PHE A 8 15.93 4.78 -17.12
CA PHE A 8 15.42 5.78 -16.17
C PHE A 8 14.59 6.91 -16.83
N LEU A 9 14.89 7.25 -18.08
CA LEU A 9 14.21 8.28 -18.88
C LEU A 9 13.28 7.71 -19.96
N SER A 10 13.03 6.39 -19.96
CA SER A 10 12.08 5.82 -20.89
C SER A 10 10.67 6.39 -20.66
N PRO A 11 9.85 6.53 -21.71
CA PRO A 11 8.46 6.97 -21.57
C PRO A 11 7.68 6.17 -20.53
N LYS A 12 7.96 4.86 -20.43
CA LYS A 12 7.37 3.97 -19.42
C LYS A 12 7.82 4.31 -18.00
N ALA A 13 9.10 4.57 -17.77
CA ALA A 13 9.62 4.94 -16.46
C ALA A 13 9.08 6.31 -16.01
N ILE A 14 8.99 7.27 -16.92
CA ILE A 14 8.42 8.60 -16.67
C ILE A 14 6.92 8.49 -16.34
N ALA A 15 6.15 7.75 -17.14
CA ALA A 15 4.72 7.53 -16.89
C ALA A 15 4.44 6.86 -15.54
N ASN A 16 5.23 5.84 -15.17
CA ASN A 16 5.12 5.19 -13.87
C ASN A 16 5.45 6.15 -12.72
N ARG A 17 6.45 7.03 -12.89
CA ARG A 17 6.84 8.00 -11.87
C ARG A 17 5.79 9.10 -11.70
N ILE A 18 5.23 9.62 -12.79
CA ILE A 18 4.12 10.59 -12.76
C ILE A 18 2.92 9.98 -12.04
N LYS A 19 2.59 8.71 -12.37
CA LYS A 19 1.57 7.96 -11.65
C LYS A 19 1.88 7.95 -10.14
N SER A 20 3.07 7.54 -9.73
CA SER A 20 3.45 7.46 -8.30
C SER A 20 3.51 8.80 -7.56
N LYS A 21 3.70 9.94 -8.25
CA LYS A 21 3.88 11.27 -7.64
C LYS A 21 2.60 11.98 -7.22
N GLY A 22 1.42 11.55 -7.68
CA GLY A 22 0.17 12.16 -7.21
C GLY A 22 -0.03 11.85 -5.73
N LEU A 23 -0.18 12.88 -4.88
CA LEU A 23 -0.58 12.74 -3.49
C LEU A 23 -1.88 11.93 -3.46
N GLN A 24 -1.78 10.62 -3.20
CA GLN A 24 -2.95 9.76 -3.26
C GLN A 24 -3.78 10.10 -2.03
N LYS A 25 -4.91 10.79 -2.25
CA LYS A 25 -5.99 10.90 -1.25
C LYS A 25 -6.17 9.50 -0.63
N LEU A 26 -6.34 9.44 0.68
CA LEU A 26 -6.37 8.24 1.55
C LEU A 26 -7.28 7.08 1.09
N ARG A 27 -8.01 7.23 -0.03
CA ARG A 27 -8.94 6.26 -0.62
C ARG A 27 -8.41 4.83 -0.63
N TRP A 28 -7.12 4.63 -0.95
CA TRP A 28 -6.50 3.30 -1.07
C TRP A 28 -5.34 3.11 -0.09
N TYR A 29 -5.40 3.73 1.08
CA TYR A 29 -4.38 3.59 2.12
C TYR A 29 -4.83 2.58 3.19
N CYS A 30 -3.97 1.64 3.56
CA CYS A 30 -4.22 0.75 4.69
C CYS A 30 -3.58 1.32 5.94
N GLN A 31 -4.40 1.70 6.92
CA GLN A 31 -3.93 2.23 8.21
C GLN A 31 -3.13 1.18 8.99
N MET A 32 -3.65 -0.05 9.10
CA MET A 32 -2.99 -1.13 9.84
C MET A 32 -1.60 -1.48 9.30
N CYS A 33 -1.42 -1.48 7.98
CA CYS A 33 -0.14 -1.79 7.37
C CYS A 33 0.67 -0.54 7.00
N GLN A 34 0.16 0.65 7.30
CA GLN A 34 0.69 1.95 6.90
C GLN A 34 1.09 2.00 5.41
N LYS A 35 0.27 1.39 4.55
CA LYS A 35 0.62 1.10 3.15
C LYS A 35 -0.31 1.79 2.16
N GLN A 36 0.26 2.63 1.31
CA GLN A 36 -0.44 3.20 0.16
C GLN A 36 -0.55 2.18 -0.97
N CYS A 37 -1.77 1.86 -1.39
CA CYS A 37 -2.07 1.08 -2.58
C CYS A 37 -2.42 2.03 -3.74
N ARG A 38 -2.04 1.65 -4.96
CA ARG A 38 -2.09 2.53 -6.13
C ARG A 38 -3.52 2.78 -6.63
N ASP A 39 -4.36 1.76 -6.54
CA ASP A 39 -5.70 1.69 -7.08
C ASP A 39 -6.54 0.71 -6.26
N GLU A 40 -7.82 0.62 -6.60
CA GLU A 40 -8.80 -0.25 -5.94
C GLU A 40 -8.40 -1.72 -5.97
N ASN A 41 -7.92 -2.20 -7.13
CA ASN A 41 -7.52 -3.59 -7.27
C ASN A 41 -6.29 -3.92 -6.40
N GLY A 42 -5.30 -3.02 -6.38
CA GLY A 42 -4.13 -3.14 -5.52
C GLY A 42 -4.49 -3.16 -4.04
N PHE A 43 -5.47 -2.34 -3.63
CA PHE A 43 -5.97 -2.35 -2.25
C PHE A 43 -6.70 -3.66 -1.93
N LYS A 44 -7.57 -4.14 -2.82
CA LYS A 44 -8.26 -5.43 -2.67
C LYS A 44 -7.28 -6.61 -2.56
N CYS A 45 -6.29 -6.69 -3.44
CA CYS A 45 -5.25 -7.72 -3.36
C CYS A 45 -4.45 -7.62 -2.05
N HIS A 46 -4.21 -6.40 -1.57
CA HIS A 46 -3.52 -6.18 -0.31
C HIS A 46 -4.33 -6.68 0.90
N THR A 47 -5.62 -6.35 1.00
CA THR A 47 -6.46 -6.78 2.13
C THR A 47 -6.71 -8.29 2.15
N MET A 48 -6.63 -8.96 1.00
CA MET A 48 -6.70 -10.43 0.90
C MET A 48 -5.36 -11.14 1.20
N SER A 49 -4.26 -10.41 1.37
CA SER A 49 -2.93 -11.01 1.57
C SER A 49 -2.73 -11.51 3.00
N GLU A 50 -1.95 -12.59 3.15
CA GLU A 50 -1.60 -13.15 4.46
C GLU A 50 -0.91 -12.13 5.36
N SER A 51 -0.04 -11.28 4.80
CA SER A 51 0.64 -10.23 5.57
C SER A 51 -0.33 -9.24 6.21
N HIS A 52 -1.41 -8.89 5.51
CA HIS A 52 -2.46 -8.03 6.07
C HIS A 52 -3.25 -8.77 7.15
N GLN A 53 -3.62 -10.04 6.91
CA GLN A 53 -4.36 -10.84 7.89
C GLN A 53 -3.57 -11.04 9.20
N ARG A 54 -2.26 -11.27 9.12
CA ARG A 54 -1.39 -11.35 10.32
C ARG A 54 -1.40 -10.06 11.13
N GLN A 55 -1.42 -8.89 10.49
CA GLN A 55 -1.54 -7.60 11.19
C GLN A 55 -2.89 -7.46 11.90
N LEU A 56 -3.98 -7.98 11.31
CA LEU A 56 -5.29 -8.00 11.97
C LEU A 56 -5.33 -8.92 13.19
N LEU A 57 -4.61 -10.05 13.15
CA LEU A 57 -4.49 -10.94 14.31
C LEU A 57 -3.76 -10.26 15.46
N LEU A 58 -2.64 -9.57 15.19
CA LEU A 58 -1.92 -8.78 16.20
C LEU A 58 -2.80 -7.66 16.78
N PHE A 59 -3.59 -7.00 15.94
CA PHE A 59 -4.58 -6.02 16.39
C PHE A 59 -5.63 -6.65 17.32
N ALA A 60 -6.16 -7.82 16.97
CA ALA A 60 -7.20 -8.50 17.75
C ALA A 60 -6.71 -8.94 19.14
N GLU A 61 -5.41 -9.20 19.31
CA GLU A 61 -4.80 -9.52 20.61
C GLU A 61 -4.75 -8.31 21.57
N SER A 62 -4.76 -7.07 21.07
CA SER A 62 -4.64 -5.87 21.90
C SER A 62 -5.23 -4.61 21.22
N PRO A 63 -6.55 -4.56 20.97
CA PRO A 63 -7.16 -3.50 20.15
C PRO A 63 -6.98 -2.09 20.74
N ASP A 64 -7.08 -1.94 22.07
CA ASP A 64 -7.00 -0.63 22.74
C ASP A 64 -5.65 0.07 22.48
N LYS A 65 -4.55 -0.68 22.56
CA LYS A 65 -3.19 -0.15 22.33
C LYS A 65 -3.02 0.39 20.91
N TYR A 66 -3.56 -0.34 19.93
CA TYR A 66 -3.46 0.06 18.53
C TYR A 66 -4.38 1.25 18.22
N ILE A 67 -5.60 1.29 18.78
CA ILE A 67 -6.52 2.41 18.57
C ILE A 67 -5.92 3.71 19.13
N ASP A 68 -5.36 3.68 20.34
CA ASP A 68 -4.67 4.84 20.93
C ASP A 68 -3.53 5.32 20.03
N SER A 69 -2.72 4.39 19.50
CA SER A 69 -1.59 4.70 18.62
C SER A 69 -1.99 5.30 17.27
N PHE A 70 -3.25 5.16 16.85
CA PHE A 70 -3.78 5.73 15.61
C PHE A 70 -4.64 6.98 15.81
N SER A 71 -4.88 7.39 17.06
CA SER A 71 -5.79 8.48 17.41
C SER A 71 -5.08 9.74 17.95
N GLU A 72 -3.74 9.78 17.91
CA GLU A 72 -2.93 10.98 18.16
C GLU A 72 -3.01 12.03 17.04
#